data_AF-A0A945P0S9-F1
#
_entry.id   AF-A0A945P0S9-F1
#
_cell.length_a   1.000
_cell.length_b   1.000
_cell.length_c   1.000
_cell.angle_alpha   90.00
_cell.angle_beta   90.00
_cell.angle_gamma   90.00
#
_symmetry.space_group_name_H-M   'P 1'
#
loop_
_entity.id
_entity.type
_entity.pdbx_description
1 polymer ?
#
loop_
_entity_poly.entity_id
_entity_poly.type
_entity_poly.pdbx_seq_one_letter_code
_entity_poly.pdbx_strand_id
1 'polypeptide(L)'
;MSQDEFNQDANNKEMLLDIFYNSKGSIDDINAAIDAKLFGNRNRSISVFEKFVRARIILNPKLLRLAGMEIAPLEAFYLGQYPDIESVEELDLRKNNLGDEGLEALLESNLLDNLRVLDLRGCQISRKGMELFLKTDKLEMLERLDLRSNRIGKAWEDKLKASGKYPNLSYLKTV
;
A
#
# COMPACT_ATOMS: atom_id res chain seq x y z
N MET A 1 8.94 -16.21 -3.31
CA MET A 1 7.69 -16.53 -2.61
C MET A 1 7.20 -17.88 -3.08
N SER A 2 6.81 -18.76 -2.15
CA SER A 2 6.27 -20.10 -2.45
C SER A 2 4.78 -20.04 -2.81
N GLN A 3 4.23 -21.07 -3.46
CA GLN A 3 2.77 -21.16 -3.72
C GLN A 3 1.94 -21.09 -2.42
N ASP A 4 2.51 -21.57 -1.31
CA ASP A 4 1.85 -21.54 0.01
C ASP A 4 1.78 -20.12 0.58
N GLU A 5 2.81 -19.28 0.39
CA GLU A 5 2.78 -17.86 0.79
C GLU A 5 1.75 -17.06 -0.04
N PHE A 6 1.69 -17.30 -1.35
CA PHE A 6 0.69 -16.68 -2.24
C PHE A 6 -0.76 -17.03 -1.84
N ASN A 7 -1.02 -18.30 -1.52
CA ASN A 7 -2.34 -18.74 -1.08
C ASN A 7 -2.71 -18.14 0.28
N GLN A 8 -1.73 -17.96 1.16
CA GLN A 8 -1.95 -17.31 2.45
C GLN A 8 -2.29 -15.83 2.30
N ASP A 9 -1.62 -15.11 1.39
CA ASP A 9 -1.88 -13.68 1.14
C ASP A 9 -3.24 -13.42 0.49
N ALA A 10 -3.66 -14.26 -0.48
CA ALA A 10 -4.99 -14.17 -1.08
C ALA A 10 -6.10 -14.41 -0.04
N ASN A 11 -5.93 -15.41 0.82
CA ASN A 11 -6.85 -15.69 1.92
C ASN A 11 -6.91 -14.53 2.93
N ASN A 12 -5.76 -13.91 3.22
CA ASN A 12 -5.70 -12.75 4.11
C ASN A 12 -6.46 -11.54 3.51
N LYS A 13 -6.32 -11.29 2.20
CA LYS A 13 -7.04 -10.23 1.48
C LYS A 13 -8.55 -10.39 1.58
N GLU A 14 -9.09 -11.56 1.23
CA GLU A 14 -10.53 -11.82 1.30
C GLU A 14 -11.06 -11.70 2.74
N MET A 15 -10.30 -12.23 3.71
CA MET A 15 -10.65 -12.12 5.12
C MET A 15 -10.70 -10.66 5.60
N LEU A 16 -9.74 -9.83 5.20
CA LEU A 16 -9.74 -8.42 5.58
C LEU A 16 -10.92 -7.68 4.96
N LEU A 17 -11.22 -7.90 3.68
CA LEU A 17 -12.42 -7.34 3.05
C LEU A 17 -13.68 -7.73 3.83
N ASP A 18 -13.85 -9.02 4.13
CA ASP A 18 -14.99 -9.50 4.91
C ASP A 18 -15.09 -8.77 6.26
N ILE A 19 -13.99 -8.64 6.99
CA ILE A 19 -14.00 -7.96 8.29
C ILE A 19 -14.31 -6.46 8.12
N PHE A 20 -13.70 -5.77 7.16
CA PHE A 20 -13.92 -4.33 6.95
C PHE A 20 -15.38 -4.02 6.56
N TYR A 21 -15.99 -4.83 5.70
CA TYR A 21 -17.32 -4.55 5.16
C TYR A 21 -18.48 -5.21 5.92
N ASN A 22 -18.23 -6.29 6.67
CA ASN A 22 -19.28 -7.02 7.39
C ASN A 22 -19.22 -6.89 8.92
N SER A 23 -18.12 -6.39 9.49
CA SER A 23 -18.06 -6.15 10.94
C SER A 23 -18.84 -4.89 11.30
N LYS A 24 -19.65 -4.98 12.35
CA LYS A 24 -20.29 -3.81 12.97
C LYS A 24 -19.37 -3.28 14.06
N GLY A 25 -19.16 -1.97 14.10
CA GLY A 25 -18.40 -1.33 15.18
C GLY A 25 -17.49 -0.23 14.69
N SER A 26 -16.66 0.25 15.61
CA SER A 26 -15.58 1.19 15.35
C SER A 26 -14.38 0.54 14.65
N ILE A 27 -13.45 1.35 14.17
CA ILE A 27 -12.17 0.84 13.63
C ILE A 27 -11.38 0.03 14.68
N ASP A 28 -11.54 0.34 15.97
CA ASP A 28 -10.89 -0.42 17.04
C ASP A 28 -11.51 -1.83 17.18
N ASP A 29 -12.82 -1.97 16.95
CA ASP A 29 -13.51 -3.27 16.93
C ASP A 29 -13.08 -4.11 15.72
N ILE A 30 -12.97 -3.48 14.55
CA ILE A 30 -12.43 -4.09 13.31
C ILE A 30 -11.01 -4.62 13.56
N ASN A 31 -10.13 -3.78 14.13
CA ASN A 31 -8.74 -4.15 14.38
C ASN A 31 -8.60 -5.27 15.41
N ALA A 32 -9.42 -5.27 16.46
CA ALA A 32 -9.46 -6.36 17.44
C ALA A 32 -9.89 -7.69 16.78
N ALA A 33 -10.85 -7.65 15.86
CA ALA A 33 -11.29 -8.84 15.12
C ALA A 33 -10.19 -9.38 14.19
N ILE A 34 -9.46 -8.48 13.51
CA ILE A 34 -8.29 -8.85 12.69
C ILE A 34 -7.22 -9.50 13.56
N ASP A 35 -6.89 -8.88 14.70
CA ASP A 35 -5.86 -9.37 15.60
C ASP A 35 -6.19 -10.76 16.16
N ALA A 36 -7.43 -10.97 16.56
CA ALA A 36 -7.91 -12.27 17.05
C ALA A 36 -7.80 -13.38 15.98
N LYS A 37 -8.07 -13.06 14.70
CA LYS A 37 -8.01 -14.05 13.60
C LYS A 37 -6.60 -14.33 13.09
N LEU A 38 -5.76 -13.30 12.92
CA LEU A 38 -4.47 -13.42 12.22
C LEU A 38 -3.27 -13.61 13.15
N PHE A 39 -3.31 -12.99 14.33
CA PHE A 39 -2.13 -12.91 15.19
C PHE A 39 -2.29 -13.67 16.49
N GLY A 40 -3.49 -13.79 17.06
CA GLY A 40 -3.68 -14.43 18.36
C GLY A 40 -2.73 -13.84 19.40
N ASN A 41 -1.79 -14.65 19.93
CA ASN A 41 -0.78 -14.24 20.92
C ASN A 41 0.59 -13.82 20.31
N ARG A 42 0.66 -13.54 19.00
CA ARG A 42 1.92 -13.13 18.34
C ARG A 42 2.29 -11.69 18.70
N ASN A 43 3.57 -11.36 18.57
CA ASN A 43 4.12 -10.02 18.85
C ASN A 43 3.89 -9.01 17.69
N ARG A 44 2.85 -9.22 16.87
CA ARG A 44 2.45 -8.40 15.73
C ARG A 44 0.96 -8.14 15.84
N SER A 45 0.51 -6.92 15.60
CA SER A 45 -0.88 -6.51 15.76
C SER A 45 -1.21 -5.37 14.80
N ILE A 46 -2.31 -5.53 14.07
CA ILE A 46 -2.90 -4.50 13.24
C ILE A 46 -3.41 -3.35 14.12
N SER A 47 -3.89 -3.62 15.34
CA SER A 47 -4.23 -2.53 16.28
C SER A 47 -3.03 -1.65 16.63
N VAL A 48 -1.84 -2.23 16.83
CA VAL A 48 -0.63 -1.45 17.12
C VAL A 48 -0.18 -0.68 15.88
N PHE A 49 -0.20 -1.34 14.73
CA PHE A 49 0.12 -0.70 13.45
C PHE A 49 -0.81 0.48 13.16
N GLU A 50 -2.11 0.29 13.30
CA GLU A 50 -3.12 1.32 13.07
C GLU A 50 -2.91 2.50 14.03
N LYS A 51 -2.66 2.27 15.33
CA LYS A 51 -2.44 3.37 16.28
C LYS A 51 -1.26 4.24 15.85
N PHE A 52 -0.24 3.64 15.29
CA PHE A 52 0.93 4.34 14.78
C PHE A 52 0.65 5.15 13.51
N VAL A 53 -0.17 4.61 12.60
CA VAL A 53 -0.65 5.29 11.39
C VAL A 53 -1.53 6.48 11.78
N ARG A 54 -2.55 6.25 12.60
CA ARG A 54 -3.48 7.25 13.13
C ARG A 54 -2.75 8.43 13.77
N ALA A 55 -1.78 8.16 14.65
CA ALA A 55 -1.00 9.21 15.30
C ALA A 55 -0.25 10.11 14.30
N ARG A 56 0.21 9.57 13.17
CA ARG A 56 0.90 10.36 12.12
C ARG A 56 -0.07 11.19 11.29
N ILE A 57 -1.21 10.61 10.91
CA ILE A 57 -2.24 11.34 10.17
C ILE A 57 -2.79 12.49 11.02
N ILE A 58 -3.00 12.29 12.33
CA ILE A 58 -3.40 13.38 13.25
C ILE A 58 -2.38 14.52 13.25
N LEU A 59 -1.08 14.21 13.22
CA LEU A 59 -0.02 15.22 13.21
C LEU A 59 0.08 15.96 11.88
N ASN A 60 -0.10 15.23 10.76
CA ASN A 60 -0.16 15.80 9.44
C ASN A 60 -1.03 14.94 8.52
N PRO A 61 -2.29 15.36 8.23
CA PRO A 61 -3.21 14.52 7.47
C PRO A 61 -2.76 14.31 6.02
N LYS A 62 -1.96 15.23 5.47
CA LYS A 62 -1.49 15.16 4.08
C LYS A 62 -0.25 14.29 3.91
N LEU A 63 0.43 13.88 4.98
CA LEU A 63 1.75 13.28 4.90
C LEU A 63 1.89 12.11 5.86
N LEU A 64 2.02 10.92 5.28
CA LEU A 64 2.19 9.68 6.01
C LEU A 64 3.58 9.08 5.73
N ARG A 65 4.46 9.11 6.75
CA ARG A 65 5.81 8.53 6.69
C ARG A 65 5.90 7.23 7.46
N LEU A 66 6.09 6.15 6.73
CA LEU A 66 6.14 4.78 7.24
C LEU A 66 7.38 4.00 6.74
N ALA A 67 8.46 4.71 6.43
CA ALA A 67 9.67 4.09 5.91
C ALA A 67 10.34 3.16 6.93
N GLY A 68 10.73 1.95 6.49
CA GLY A 68 11.50 1.01 7.32
C GLY A 68 10.73 0.42 8.50
N MET A 69 9.43 0.20 8.33
CA MET A 69 8.52 -0.32 9.36
C MET A 69 8.20 -1.81 9.23
N GLU A 70 8.87 -2.50 8.30
CA GLU A 70 8.60 -3.91 8.00
C GLU A 70 7.14 -4.15 7.54
N ILE A 71 6.54 -3.15 6.87
CA ILE A 71 5.21 -3.28 6.25
C ILE A 71 5.27 -4.37 5.18
N ALA A 72 4.41 -5.38 5.33
CA ALA A 72 4.27 -6.51 4.40
C ALA A 72 2.98 -6.34 3.56
N PRO A 73 2.65 -7.26 2.64
CA PRO A 73 1.41 -7.17 1.85
C PRO A 73 0.15 -6.98 2.71
N LEU A 74 0.11 -7.65 3.87
CA LEU A 74 -1.00 -7.56 4.83
C LEU A 74 -1.28 -6.13 5.30
N GLU A 75 -0.24 -5.42 5.77
CA GLU A 75 -0.38 -4.03 6.25
C GLU A 75 -0.62 -3.06 5.09
N ALA A 76 -0.05 -3.31 3.91
CA ALA A 76 -0.35 -2.50 2.73
C ALA A 76 -1.83 -2.64 2.32
N PHE A 77 -2.38 -3.84 2.40
CA PHE A 77 -3.80 -4.08 2.19
C PHE A 77 -4.65 -3.34 3.23
N TYR A 78 -4.30 -3.48 4.51
CA TYR A 78 -4.98 -2.76 5.58
C TYR A 78 -4.98 -1.24 5.34
N LEU A 79 -3.82 -0.66 4.99
CA LEU A 79 -3.71 0.76 4.65
C LEU A 79 -4.63 1.14 3.49
N GLY A 80 -4.72 0.31 2.45
CA GLY A 80 -5.61 0.54 1.31
C GLY A 80 -7.10 0.55 1.65
N GLN A 81 -7.49 0.02 2.81
CA GLN A 81 -8.88 0.05 3.32
C GLN A 81 -9.07 1.04 4.48
N TYR A 82 -7.99 1.68 4.97
CA TYR A 82 -8.04 2.52 6.16
C TYR A 82 -8.67 3.88 5.87
N PRO A 83 -9.85 4.23 6.42
CA PRO A 83 -10.61 5.40 5.99
C PRO A 83 -9.83 6.72 6.04
N ASP A 84 -9.06 6.95 7.10
CA ASP A 84 -8.37 8.24 7.30
C ASP A 84 -7.21 8.44 6.31
N ILE A 85 -6.83 7.42 5.52
CA ILE A 85 -5.81 7.53 4.47
C ILE A 85 -6.29 8.43 3.31
N GLU A 86 -7.60 8.66 3.18
CA GLU A 86 -8.20 9.49 2.11
C GLU A 86 -7.62 10.91 2.05
N SER A 87 -7.20 11.44 3.20
CA SER A 87 -6.62 12.78 3.31
C SER A 87 -5.14 12.87 2.91
N VAL A 88 -4.46 11.72 2.70
CA VAL A 88 -3.02 11.67 2.45
C VAL A 88 -2.70 12.04 1.00
N GLU A 89 -1.84 13.05 0.84
CA GLU A 89 -1.31 13.48 -0.45
C GLU A 89 0.12 12.96 -0.68
N GLU A 90 0.88 12.69 0.38
CA GLU A 90 2.24 12.17 0.33
C GLU A 90 2.40 10.90 1.18
N LEU A 91 2.72 9.78 0.52
CA LEU A 91 2.91 8.48 1.15
C LEU A 91 4.34 7.97 0.95
N ASP A 92 5.08 7.88 2.05
CA ASP A 92 6.45 7.36 2.09
C ASP A 92 6.47 5.97 2.71
N LEU A 93 6.62 4.95 1.86
CA LEU A 93 6.64 3.53 2.20
C LEU A 93 8.01 2.88 1.98
N ARG A 94 9.07 3.68 1.83
CA ARG A 94 10.41 3.18 1.49
C ARG A 94 10.91 2.10 2.45
N LYS A 95 11.76 1.21 1.94
CA LYS A 95 12.46 0.18 2.72
C LYS A 95 11.50 -0.73 3.51
N ASN A 96 10.36 -1.05 2.92
CA ASN A 96 9.40 -2.02 3.45
C ASN A 96 9.38 -3.28 2.56
N ASN A 97 8.59 -4.29 2.93
CA ASN A 97 8.54 -5.58 2.24
C ASN A 97 7.19 -5.78 1.55
N LEU A 98 6.75 -4.80 0.75
CA LEU A 98 5.43 -4.82 0.13
C LEU A 98 5.29 -5.94 -0.90
N GLY A 99 6.32 -6.17 -1.72
CA GLY A 99 6.19 -7.06 -2.87
C GLY A 99 5.19 -6.53 -3.91
N ASP A 100 4.92 -7.35 -4.93
CA ASP A 100 3.96 -6.99 -5.97
C ASP A 100 2.53 -6.99 -5.44
N GLU A 101 2.25 -7.82 -4.43
CA GLU A 101 0.97 -8.04 -3.77
C GLU A 101 0.59 -6.83 -2.90
N GLY A 102 1.53 -6.31 -2.11
CA GLY A 102 1.32 -5.08 -1.35
C GLY A 102 1.13 -3.87 -2.28
N LEU A 103 1.83 -3.84 -3.42
CA LEU A 103 1.58 -2.81 -4.45
C LEU A 103 0.19 -2.94 -5.05
N GLU A 104 -0.24 -4.15 -5.43
CA GLU A 104 -1.58 -4.40 -5.95
C GLU A 104 -2.66 -3.88 -4.99
N ALA A 105 -2.51 -4.17 -3.70
CA ALA A 105 -3.45 -3.73 -2.68
C ALA A 105 -3.57 -2.19 -2.59
N LEU A 106 -2.46 -1.47 -2.75
CA LEU A 106 -2.48 0.00 -2.82
C LEU A 106 -3.14 0.49 -4.11
N LEU A 107 -2.87 -0.15 -5.25
CA LEU A 107 -3.41 0.23 -6.56
C LEU A 107 -4.90 -0.12 -6.75
N GLU A 108 -5.47 -0.98 -5.90
CA GLU A 108 -6.89 -1.28 -5.82
C GLU A 108 -7.67 -0.38 -4.84
N SER A 109 -6.97 0.41 -4.02
CA SER A 109 -7.61 1.30 -3.05
C SER A 109 -8.37 2.43 -3.75
N ASN A 110 -9.61 2.65 -3.34
CA ASN A 110 -10.39 3.83 -3.72
C ASN A 110 -10.13 5.03 -2.80
N LEU A 111 -9.29 4.87 -1.77
CA LEU A 111 -9.01 5.90 -0.78
C LEU A 111 -7.72 6.66 -1.09
N LEU A 112 -6.96 6.26 -2.11
CA LEU A 112 -5.69 6.93 -2.48
C LEU A 112 -5.85 7.89 -3.66
N ASP A 113 -7.09 8.30 -3.98
CA ASP A 113 -7.38 9.14 -5.14
C ASP A 113 -6.77 10.56 -5.03
N ASN A 114 -6.48 11.04 -3.80
CA ASN A 114 -5.81 12.31 -3.53
C ASN A 114 -4.27 12.24 -3.56
N LEU A 115 -3.69 11.05 -3.76
CA LEU A 115 -2.25 10.85 -3.62
C LEU A 115 -1.46 11.54 -4.74
N ARG A 116 -0.53 12.42 -4.35
CA ARG A 116 0.34 13.21 -5.23
C ARG A 116 1.77 12.69 -5.24
N VAL A 117 2.26 12.19 -4.10
CA VAL A 117 3.62 11.67 -3.96
C VAL A 117 3.58 10.25 -3.39
N LEU A 118 4.18 9.32 -4.12
CA LEU A 118 4.35 7.93 -3.69
C LEU A 118 5.81 7.52 -3.76
N ASP A 119 6.38 7.18 -2.60
CA ASP A 119 7.76 6.72 -2.48
C ASP A 119 7.81 5.25 -2.08
N LEU A 120 8.14 4.40 -3.06
CA LEU A 120 8.22 2.95 -2.95
C LEU A 120 9.66 2.45 -3.09
N ARG A 121 10.65 3.29 -2.75
CA ARG A 121 12.06 2.86 -2.90
C ARG A 121 12.38 1.67 -2.01
N GLY A 122 12.88 0.60 -2.62
CA GLY A 122 13.29 -0.61 -1.90
C GLY A 122 12.12 -1.33 -1.24
N CYS A 123 10.99 -1.44 -1.95
CA CYS A 123 9.78 -2.13 -1.52
C CYS A 123 9.61 -3.54 -2.11
N GLN A 124 10.66 -4.06 -2.75
CA GLN A 124 10.69 -5.38 -3.42
C GLN A 124 9.72 -5.49 -4.61
N ILE A 125 9.43 -4.37 -5.29
CA ILE A 125 8.56 -4.35 -6.47
C ILE A 125 9.29 -4.94 -7.66
N SER A 126 8.70 -5.94 -8.29
CA SER A 126 9.26 -6.62 -9.45
C SER A 126 8.75 -6.00 -10.77
N ARG A 127 9.23 -6.53 -11.89
CA ARG A 127 8.69 -6.16 -13.20
C ARG A 127 7.23 -6.61 -13.38
N LYS A 128 6.78 -7.66 -12.69
CA LYS A 128 5.37 -8.07 -12.67
C LYS A 128 4.51 -7.02 -11.95
N GLY A 129 4.98 -6.48 -10.82
CA GLY A 129 4.32 -5.36 -10.14
C GLY A 129 4.19 -4.12 -11.02
N MET A 130 5.16 -3.86 -11.91
CA MET A 130 5.05 -2.75 -12.86
C MET A 130 3.92 -2.91 -13.90
N GLU A 131 3.56 -4.15 -14.26
CA GLU A 131 2.41 -4.39 -15.13
C GLU A 131 1.09 -3.95 -14.45
N LEU A 132 1.04 -3.87 -13.12
CA LEU A 132 -0.14 -3.39 -12.39
C LEU A 132 -0.36 -1.89 -12.60
N PHE A 133 0.71 -1.08 -12.60
CA PHE A 133 0.63 0.34 -12.94
C PHE A 133 0.13 0.56 -14.39
N LEU A 134 0.40 -0.39 -15.30
CA LEU A 134 -0.14 -0.31 -16.67
C LEU A 134 -1.61 -0.71 -16.77
N LYS A 135 -2.18 -1.34 -15.73
CA LYS A 135 -3.57 -1.84 -15.73
C LYS A 135 -4.51 -0.98 -14.90
N THR A 136 -4.07 -0.47 -13.76
CA THR A 136 -4.90 0.33 -12.86
C THR A 136 -5.33 1.66 -13.50
N ASP A 137 -6.53 2.13 -13.17
CA ASP A 137 -7.05 3.47 -13.50
C ASP A 137 -7.03 4.39 -12.26
N LYS A 138 -6.25 4.03 -11.23
CA LYS A 138 -6.08 4.79 -9.99
C LYS A 138 -4.88 5.73 -10.05
N LEU A 139 -4.81 6.61 -9.05
CA LEU A 139 -3.71 7.56 -8.84
C LEU A 139 -3.58 8.60 -9.97
N GLU A 140 -4.69 9.07 -10.54
CA GLU A 140 -4.69 10.09 -11.59
C GLU A 140 -4.03 11.41 -11.16
N MET A 141 -4.07 11.71 -9.86
CA MET A 141 -3.48 12.90 -9.23
C MET A 141 -1.99 12.77 -8.93
N LEU A 142 -1.37 11.61 -9.23
CA LEU A 142 0.01 11.34 -8.88
C LEU A 142 0.99 12.20 -9.69
N GLU A 143 1.81 12.96 -8.98
CA GLU A 143 2.80 13.88 -9.55
C GLU A 143 4.22 13.33 -9.46
N ARG A 144 4.49 12.53 -8.43
CA ARG A 144 5.79 11.98 -8.12
C ARG A 144 5.71 10.51 -7.73
N LEU A 145 6.41 9.67 -8.49
CA LEU A 145 6.60 8.25 -8.20
C LEU A 145 8.09 7.91 -8.13
N ASP A 146 8.55 7.39 -6.99
CA ASP A 146 9.93 6.94 -6.81
C ASP A 146 9.98 5.44 -6.51
N LEU A 147 10.49 4.67 -7.46
CA LEU A 147 10.60 3.21 -7.45
C LEU A 147 12.05 2.74 -7.46
N ARG A 148 13.02 3.63 -7.21
CA ARG A 148 14.44 3.25 -7.16
C ARG A 148 14.71 2.18 -6.12
N SER A 149 15.84 1.48 -6.23
CA SER A 149 16.19 0.37 -5.34
C SER A 149 15.26 -0.86 -5.40
N ASN A 150 14.39 -0.96 -6.41
CA ASN A 150 13.61 -2.17 -6.70
C ASN A 150 14.19 -3.00 -7.88
N ARG A 151 15.29 -2.55 -8.50
CA ARG A 151 16.01 -3.26 -9.61
C ARG A 151 15.15 -3.54 -10.86
N ILE A 152 14.21 -2.66 -11.16
CA ILE A 152 13.20 -2.85 -12.21
C ILE A 152 13.78 -2.55 -13.62
N GLY A 153 14.55 -1.46 -13.72
CA GLY A 153 15.21 -0.98 -14.94
C GLY A 153 14.55 0.26 -15.55
N LYS A 154 15.35 1.09 -16.22
CA LYS A 154 14.94 2.42 -16.73
C LYS A 154 13.85 2.37 -17.82
N ALA A 155 13.78 1.30 -18.62
CA ALA A 155 12.79 1.17 -19.70
C ALA A 155 11.32 1.31 -19.22
N TRP A 156 11.08 1.06 -17.94
CA TRP A 156 9.76 1.25 -17.33
C TRP A 156 9.36 2.70 -17.14
N GLU A 157 10.32 3.64 -17.07
CA GLU A 157 10.01 5.07 -17.04
C GLU A 157 9.31 5.50 -18.33
N ASP A 158 9.81 5.03 -19.47
CA ASP A 158 9.26 5.35 -20.79
C ASP A 158 7.91 4.64 -21.00
N LYS A 159 7.79 3.37 -20.60
CA LYS A 159 6.51 2.63 -20.67
C LYS A 159 5.39 3.29 -19.88
N LEU A 160 5.66 3.70 -18.64
CA LEU A 160 4.65 4.35 -17.80
C LEU A 160 4.26 5.73 -18.33
N LYS A 161 5.21 6.51 -18.84
CA LYS A 161 4.89 7.81 -19.46
C LYS A 161 4.05 7.63 -20.73
N ALA A 162 4.38 6.63 -21.55
CA ALA A 162 3.67 6.34 -22.78
C ALA A 162 2.24 5.80 -22.57
N SER A 163 1.90 5.30 -21.37
CA SER A 163 0.56 4.77 -21.10
C SER A 163 -0.52 5.86 -21.04
N GLY A 164 -0.15 7.11 -20.74
CA GLY A 164 -1.10 8.21 -20.57
C GLY A 164 -1.98 8.12 -19.32
N LYS A 165 -1.82 7.08 -18.48
CA LYS A 165 -2.65 6.85 -17.27
C LYS A 165 -2.36 7.82 -16.12
N TYR A 166 -1.19 8.44 -16.12
CA TYR A 166 -0.74 9.36 -15.07
C TYR A 166 -0.49 10.75 -15.66
N PRO A 167 -1.56 11.52 -15.96
CA PRO A 167 -1.45 12.79 -16.69
C PRO A 167 -0.65 13.86 -15.92
N ASN A 168 -0.62 13.78 -14.59
CA ASN A 168 0.07 14.73 -13.73
C ASN A 168 1.51 14.32 -13.36
N LEU A 169 1.97 13.14 -13.80
CA LEU A 169 3.24 12.57 -13.36
C LEU A 169 4.43 13.31 -13.99
N SER A 170 5.02 14.22 -13.22
CA SER A 170 6.17 15.04 -13.63
C SER A 170 7.50 14.46 -13.16
N TYR A 171 7.50 13.65 -12.09
CA TYR A 171 8.67 12.96 -11.60
C TYR A 171 8.44 11.45 -11.54
N LEU A 172 9.23 10.70 -12.29
CA LEU A 172 9.27 9.23 -12.26
C LEU A 172 10.71 8.75 -12.24
N LYS A 173 11.07 7.88 -11.29
CA LYS A 173 12.39 7.23 -11.22
C LYS A 173 12.29 5.76 -10.90
N THR A 174 12.94 4.92 -11.70
CA THR A 174 13.08 3.47 -11.43
C THR A 174 14.54 3.04 -11.21
N VAL A 175 15.51 3.90 -11.53
CA VAL A 175 16.96 3.72 -11.31
C VAL A 175 17.61 4.95 -10.67
#